data_AF-A0A917KQL5-F1
#
_entry.id   AF-A0A917KQL5-F1
#
_cell.length_a   1.000
_cell.length_b   1.000
_cell.length_c   1.000
_cell.angle_alpha   90.00
_cell.angle_beta   90.00
_cell.angle_gamma   90.00
#
_symmetry.space_group_name_H-M   'P 1'
#
loop_
_entity.id
_entity.type
_entity.pdbx_description
1 polymer ?
#
loop_
_entity_poly.entity_id
_entity_poly.type
_entity_poly.pdbx_seq_one_letter_code
_entity_poly.pdbx_strand_id
1 'polypeptide(L)'
;MYMPKISGMRGFGFLTSSIGASSVGVTCAAALALPLALPAAAVPVRPAPATDRATNSVGLGAAPALAGSTRSLPLVPLTHERVHGVAPEQGLYRQGVRHFSLVGVIWDNPGTQLHGQVQVRTRSVATGKWSGWQDVETHNADHGADPGTAESTSGRVRGATAPLWVGESDGVEVRVRADTEVTTGDGRTTPTSAPLPSGLRLELVDPGAERPPAGSPADASRTGGGMDEAELSVSAVNADLAPLGAAEIQALDKKGTERELLTLRADQVSGAQQAKPYIGPRPRIVTRRGWGADEKLRERGFVYTKTVKAAFVHHTASGNKYTCSQAPSVIRGIYRYHVKSMGWRDIGYNFVVDKCGNIYEGRAGGVTKAVMGAHTLGFNSDSMGIAVIGTFNSAKPPAASVTAIAKLTAWKLGLFGANPKGKTYLKSGGGNLYPKGKNVRLNVISGHRDGYATDCPGKKLYSKLGSARSTAARYQGR
;
A
#
# COMPACT_ATOMS: atom_id res chain seq x y z
N MET A 1 -28.87 58.34 -8.07
CA MET A 1 -28.68 58.38 -9.52
C MET A 1 -28.61 56.94 -10.02
N TYR A 2 -29.67 56.54 -10.72
CA TYR A 2 -29.88 55.42 -11.63
C TYR A 2 -29.44 53.96 -11.34
N MET A 3 -30.46 53.12 -11.50
CA MET A 3 -30.62 51.66 -11.43
C MET A 3 -29.76 50.81 -12.40
N PRO A 4 -29.76 49.47 -12.19
CA PRO A 4 -29.00 48.48 -12.95
C PRO A 4 -29.71 48.03 -14.24
N LYS A 5 -29.02 47.31 -15.13
CA LYS A 5 -29.64 46.65 -16.29
C LYS A 5 -29.43 45.14 -16.30
N ILE A 6 -30.57 44.45 -16.19
CA ILE A 6 -30.86 43.12 -16.72
C ILE A 6 -31.41 43.30 -18.14
N SER A 7 -30.99 42.45 -19.08
CA SER A 7 -31.72 41.99 -20.28
C SER A 7 -30.84 40.92 -20.94
N GLY A 8 -31.31 39.78 -21.45
CA GLY A 8 -32.67 39.39 -21.81
C GLY A 8 -32.69 38.91 -23.26
N MET A 9 -32.93 37.60 -23.43
CA MET A 9 -33.67 36.93 -24.50
C MET A 9 -33.09 36.70 -25.93
N ARG A 10 -33.09 35.40 -26.27
CA ARG A 10 -33.73 34.69 -27.41
C ARG A 10 -33.24 34.88 -28.87
N GLY A 11 -33.20 33.73 -29.56
CA GLY A 11 -33.31 33.58 -31.02
C GLY A 11 -32.90 32.17 -31.47
N PHE A 12 -33.74 31.14 -31.31
CA PHE A 12 -34.41 30.40 -32.40
C PHE A 12 -33.95 30.69 -33.84
N GLY A 13 -33.55 29.62 -34.54
CA GLY A 13 -33.38 29.54 -35.99
C GLY A 13 -33.37 28.08 -36.44
N PHE A 14 -34.47 27.68 -37.10
CA PHE A 14 -34.79 26.37 -37.69
C PHE A 14 -34.33 26.30 -39.16
N LEU A 15 -34.48 25.10 -39.77
CA LEU A 15 -34.45 24.74 -41.22
C LEU A 15 -33.04 24.41 -41.77
N THR A 16 -32.75 23.34 -42.54
CA THR A 16 -33.54 22.37 -43.35
C THR A 16 -32.58 21.23 -43.77
N SER A 17 -32.93 19.95 -43.63
CA SER A 17 -33.51 19.03 -44.64
C SER A 17 -32.66 18.72 -45.87
N SER A 18 -32.21 17.46 -46.01
CA SER A 18 -32.22 16.58 -47.21
C SER A 18 -31.57 15.23 -46.83
N ILE A 19 -32.30 14.10 -46.71
CA ILE A 19 -32.93 13.21 -47.70
C ILE A 19 -31.94 12.28 -48.43
N GLY A 20 -32.21 10.96 -48.34
CA GLY A 20 -31.64 9.86 -49.13
C GLY A 20 -31.55 8.56 -48.31
N ALA A 21 -32.65 7.83 -48.03
CA ALA A 21 -33.20 6.73 -48.84
C ALA A 21 -32.15 5.61 -49.12
N SER A 22 -32.16 4.50 -48.39
CA SER A 22 -32.94 3.25 -48.63
C SER A 22 -32.33 2.33 -49.69
N SER A 23 -31.98 1.09 -49.30
CA SER A 23 -32.61 -0.16 -49.78
C SER A 23 -31.70 -1.39 -49.68
N VAL A 24 -32.30 -2.49 -49.18
CA VAL A 24 -32.28 -3.89 -49.67
C VAL A 24 -30.90 -4.54 -49.85
N GLY A 25 -30.50 -5.57 -49.10
CA GLY A 25 -31.16 -6.86 -48.89
C GLY A 25 -30.40 -7.93 -49.70
N VAL A 26 -30.06 -9.07 -49.10
CA VAL A 26 -30.02 -10.44 -49.66
C VAL A 26 -29.37 -11.37 -48.64
N THR A 27 -30.19 -12.28 -48.14
CA THR A 27 -29.84 -13.56 -47.52
C THR A 27 -29.43 -14.55 -48.59
N CYS A 28 -28.40 -15.37 -48.34
CA CYS A 28 -28.24 -16.63 -49.07
C CYS A 28 -27.69 -17.71 -48.13
N ALA A 29 -28.55 -18.70 -47.89
CA ALA A 29 -28.23 -19.99 -47.30
C ALA A 29 -27.61 -20.90 -48.37
N ALA A 30 -26.71 -21.79 -47.95
CA ALA A 30 -26.38 -23.00 -48.68
C ALA A 30 -26.27 -24.16 -47.70
N ALA A 31 -27.23 -25.07 -47.80
CA ALA A 31 -27.21 -26.43 -47.26
C ALA A 31 -26.76 -27.40 -48.36
N LEU A 32 -26.27 -28.58 -47.96
CA LEU A 32 -26.14 -29.88 -48.66
C LEU A 32 -24.81 -30.53 -48.22
N ALA A 33 -24.67 -31.81 -47.88
CA ALA A 33 -25.59 -32.94 -47.79
C ALA A 33 -24.92 -34.03 -46.93
N LEU A 34 -25.72 -34.83 -46.22
CA LEU A 34 -25.32 -36.12 -45.65
C LEU A 34 -25.12 -37.18 -46.74
N PRO A 35 -24.48 -38.31 -46.40
CA PRO A 35 -25.05 -39.61 -46.74
C PRO A 35 -25.43 -40.41 -45.48
N LEU A 36 -26.59 -41.05 -45.61
CA LEU A 36 -27.18 -42.06 -44.75
C LEU A 36 -26.49 -43.41 -44.93
N ALA A 37 -26.29 -44.15 -43.83
CA ALA A 37 -26.39 -45.60 -43.78
C ALA A 37 -26.94 -46.03 -42.41
N LEU A 38 -28.07 -46.74 -42.42
CA LEU A 38 -28.76 -47.39 -41.28
C LEU A 38 -28.39 -48.91 -41.24
N PRO A 39 -28.97 -49.76 -40.36
CA PRO A 39 -28.40 -50.15 -39.07
C PRO A 39 -28.23 -51.68 -38.94
N ALA A 40 -27.66 -52.18 -37.83
CA ALA A 40 -27.81 -53.59 -37.46
C ALA A 40 -27.99 -53.76 -35.94
N ALA A 41 -29.20 -54.19 -35.63
CA ALA A 41 -29.80 -54.85 -34.46
C ALA A 41 -29.00 -55.16 -33.18
N ALA A 42 -29.74 -55.02 -32.08
CA ALA A 42 -29.40 -55.26 -30.68
C ALA A 42 -29.45 -56.74 -30.25
N VAL A 43 -28.82 -57.02 -29.09
CA VAL A 43 -29.26 -58.04 -28.13
C VAL A 43 -29.19 -57.44 -26.71
N PRO A 44 -30.22 -57.60 -25.85
CA PRO A 44 -30.28 -56.98 -24.54
C PRO A 44 -29.67 -57.88 -23.46
N VAL A 45 -29.07 -57.29 -22.42
CA VAL A 45 -28.81 -57.96 -21.15
C VAL A 45 -29.36 -57.09 -20.01
N ARG A 46 -30.28 -57.65 -19.22
CA ARG A 46 -30.91 -57.06 -18.03
C ARG A 46 -29.96 -57.15 -16.81
N PRO A 47 -30.14 -56.32 -15.77
CA PRO A 47 -29.12 -56.02 -14.75
C PRO A 47 -29.25 -56.86 -13.47
N ALA A 48 -28.17 -56.87 -12.67
CA ALA A 48 -28.15 -57.28 -11.26
C ALA A 48 -27.14 -56.38 -10.48
N PRO A 49 -27.27 -56.23 -9.15
CA PRO A 49 -27.43 -54.91 -8.55
C PRO A 49 -26.16 -54.27 -7.94
N ALA A 50 -26.33 -52.96 -7.68
CA ALA A 50 -25.51 -52.02 -6.93
C ALA A 50 -24.51 -52.59 -5.92
N THR A 51 -23.27 -52.09 -6.02
CA THR A 51 -22.48 -51.70 -4.85
C THR A 51 -21.84 -50.34 -5.11
N ASP A 52 -22.16 -49.39 -4.22
CA ASP A 52 -21.63 -48.04 -4.20
C ASP A 52 -20.10 -48.02 -4.10
N ARG A 53 -19.46 -47.38 -5.08
CA ARG A 53 -18.19 -46.67 -4.87
C ARG A 53 -18.07 -45.56 -5.90
N ALA A 54 -18.56 -44.38 -5.51
CA ALA A 54 -18.37 -43.14 -6.24
C ALA A 54 -16.88 -42.77 -6.24
N THR A 55 -16.16 -43.08 -7.33
CA THR A 55 -14.88 -42.45 -7.64
C THR A 55 -15.17 -41.15 -8.41
N ASN A 56 -15.11 -40.04 -7.69
CA ASN A 56 -15.09 -38.69 -8.25
C ASN A 56 -13.83 -38.52 -9.12
N SER A 57 -13.96 -38.64 -10.44
CA SER A 57 -12.96 -38.08 -11.37
C SER A 57 -13.25 -36.58 -11.56
N VAL A 58 -12.75 -35.77 -10.63
CA VAL A 58 -12.69 -34.32 -10.80
C VAL A 58 -11.66 -34.01 -11.88
N GLY A 59 -12.12 -33.40 -12.98
CA GLY A 59 -11.24 -32.80 -13.97
C GLY A 59 -10.35 -31.75 -13.31
N LEU A 60 -9.05 -32.05 -13.23
CA LEU A 60 -8.02 -31.09 -12.83
C LEU A 60 -7.74 -30.13 -13.99
N GLY A 61 -8.66 -29.19 -14.19
CA GLY A 61 -8.31 -27.88 -14.71
C GLY A 61 -7.67 -27.10 -13.56
N ALA A 62 -6.34 -27.18 -13.42
CA ALA A 62 -5.62 -26.38 -12.44
C ALA A 62 -5.76 -24.90 -12.81
N ALA A 63 -6.67 -24.19 -12.14
CA ALA A 63 -6.69 -22.74 -12.13
C ALA A 63 -5.32 -22.23 -11.64
N PRO A 64 -4.77 -21.14 -12.22
CA PRO A 64 -3.49 -20.62 -11.78
C PRO A 64 -3.58 -20.28 -10.29
N ALA A 65 -2.64 -20.81 -9.50
CA ALA A 65 -2.56 -20.61 -8.05
C ALA A 65 -2.72 -19.11 -7.70
N LEU A 66 -3.66 -18.86 -6.77
CA LEU A 66 -4.31 -17.57 -6.53
C LEU A 66 -3.34 -16.43 -6.17
N ALA A 67 -3.57 -15.24 -6.74
CA ALA A 67 -3.13 -13.98 -6.14
C ALA A 67 -3.73 -13.89 -4.71
N GLY A 68 -3.01 -13.29 -3.74
CA GLY A 68 -3.42 -13.25 -2.33
C GLY A 68 -4.86 -12.78 -2.07
N SER A 69 -5.33 -12.86 -0.82
CA SER A 69 -6.73 -12.60 -0.48
C SER A 69 -6.91 -11.63 0.68
N THR A 70 -8.07 -10.99 0.73
CA THR A 70 -8.50 -10.14 1.85
C THR A 70 -9.89 -10.62 2.26
N ARG A 71 -10.07 -10.92 3.55
CA ARG A 71 -11.36 -11.31 4.12
C ARG A 71 -11.73 -10.33 5.23
N SER A 72 -12.87 -9.68 5.06
CA SER A 72 -13.47 -8.78 6.04
C SER A 72 -14.48 -9.54 6.90
N LEU A 73 -14.38 -9.42 8.22
CA LEU A 73 -15.29 -10.03 9.19
C LEU A 73 -15.89 -8.95 10.09
N PRO A 74 -17.22 -8.77 10.14
CA PRO A 74 -17.84 -7.77 11.01
C PRO A 74 -17.58 -8.09 12.48
N LEU A 75 -17.23 -7.08 13.27
CA LEU A 75 -17.13 -7.22 14.72
C LEU A 75 -18.51 -7.03 15.34
N VAL A 76 -18.84 -7.91 16.28
CA VAL A 76 -20.11 -7.87 17.01
C VAL A 76 -19.85 -7.61 18.48
N PRO A 77 -20.81 -7.07 19.24
CA PRO A 77 -20.70 -6.96 20.69
C PRO A 77 -20.27 -8.29 21.33
N LEU A 78 -19.19 -8.26 22.13
CA LEU A 78 -18.78 -9.39 22.97
C LEU A 78 -19.50 -9.25 24.31
N THR A 79 -20.75 -9.71 24.38
CA THR A 79 -21.55 -9.66 25.61
C THR A 79 -21.89 -11.06 26.08
N HIS A 80 -21.79 -11.30 27.40
CA HIS A 80 -22.47 -12.44 28.03
C HIS A 80 -23.93 -12.10 28.46
N GLU A 81 -24.31 -10.81 28.51
CA GLU A 81 -25.67 -10.34 28.91
C GLU A 81 -26.18 -9.16 28.07
N ARG A 82 -27.50 -8.94 28.02
CA ARG A 82 -28.13 -7.82 27.28
C ARG A 82 -27.73 -6.47 27.91
N VAL A 83 -26.88 -5.72 27.21
CA VAL A 83 -26.54 -4.34 27.60
C VAL A 83 -27.56 -3.36 27.02
N HIS A 84 -28.16 -2.52 27.86
CA HIS A 84 -28.87 -1.32 27.41
C HIS A 84 -27.82 -0.20 27.21
N GLY A 85 -27.36 0.02 25.97
CA GLY A 85 -26.37 1.06 25.63
C GLY A 85 -25.40 0.67 24.51
N VAL A 86 -24.37 1.49 24.26
CA VAL A 86 -23.28 1.16 23.32
C VAL A 86 -22.42 0.05 23.93
N ALA A 87 -22.19 -1.04 23.20
CA ALA A 87 -21.39 -2.17 23.69
C ALA A 87 -19.94 -1.71 23.98
N PRO A 88 -19.42 -1.90 25.21
CA PRO A 88 -18.08 -1.46 25.59
C PRO A 88 -16.97 -2.28 24.91
N GLU A 89 -17.33 -3.47 24.41
CA GLU A 89 -16.41 -4.40 23.75
C GLU A 89 -17.07 -5.02 22.51
N GLN A 90 -16.36 -4.96 21.38
CA GLN A 90 -16.74 -5.65 20.14
C GLN A 90 -15.61 -6.57 19.69
N GLY A 91 -15.92 -7.65 18.97
CA GLY A 91 -14.90 -8.58 18.55
C GLY A 91 -15.42 -9.84 17.88
N LEU A 92 -14.55 -10.86 17.86
CA LEU A 92 -14.84 -12.21 17.40
C LEU A 92 -14.23 -13.19 18.40
N TYR A 93 -15.04 -14.16 18.84
CA TYR A 93 -14.53 -15.34 19.57
C TYR A 93 -13.65 -16.20 18.66
N ARG A 94 -12.93 -17.16 19.25
CA ARG A 94 -12.04 -18.08 18.52
C ARG A 94 -12.75 -18.71 17.34
N GLN A 95 -12.27 -18.37 16.15
CA GLN A 95 -12.81 -18.89 14.91
C GLN A 95 -11.70 -19.47 14.03
N GLY A 96 -11.97 -20.64 13.44
CA GLY A 96 -11.16 -21.19 12.35
C GLY A 96 -11.44 -20.45 11.05
N VAL A 97 -10.41 -20.04 10.36
CA VAL A 97 -10.50 -19.23 9.13
C VAL A 97 -9.56 -19.79 8.06
N ARG A 98 -9.72 -19.30 6.83
CA ARG A 98 -8.71 -19.55 5.78
C ARG A 98 -7.39 -18.87 6.18
N HIS A 99 -6.32 -19.36 5.59
CA HIS A 99 -4.97 -18.85 5.77
C HIS A 99 -4.89 -17.31 5.67
N PHE A 100 -4.09 -16.69 6.56
CA PHE A 100 -3.73 -15.28 6.54
C PHE A 100 -2.41 -15.07 7.29
N SER A 101 -1.72 -13.96 7.01
CA SER A 101 -0.44 -13.64 7.67
C SER A 101 -0.38 -12.22 8.24
N LEU A 102 -1.38 -11.39 7.94
CA LEU A 102 -1.50 -10.02 8.42
C LEU A 102 -2.94 -9.71 8.84
N VAL A 103 -3.10 -8.92 9.89
CA VAL A 103 -4.39 -8.48 10.41
C VAL A 103 -4.46 -6.96 10.61
N GLY A 104 -5.66 -6.41 10.53
CA GLY A 104 -5.95 -5.04 10.93
C GLY A 104 -7.43 -4.87 11.22
N VAL A 105 -7.83 -3.76 11.85
CA VAL A 105 -9.23 -3.43 12.09
C VAL A 105 -9.57 -2.15 11.36
N ILE A 106 -10.67 -2.16 10.60
CA ILE A 106 -11.17 -1.01 9.84
C ILE A 106 -12.56 -0.58 10.32
N TRP A 107 -12.93 0.67 10.02
CA TRP A 107 -14.26 1.23 10.29
C TRP A 107 -14.70 2.21 9.20
N ASP A 108 -15.97 2.59 9.21
CA ASP A 108 -16.60 3.19 8.04
C ASP A 108 -16.11 4.61 7.74
N ASN A 109 -15.97 5.46 8.76
CA ASN A 109 -15.59 6.86 8.60
C ASN A 109 -14.10 7.08 8.91
N PRO A 110 -13.25 7.41 7.92
CA PRO A 110 -11.82 7.65 8.14
C PRO A 110 -11.51 8.86 9.02
N GLY A 111 -12.44 9.81 9.18
CA GLY A 111 -12.30 10.96 10.07
C GLY A 111 -12.60 10.66 11.55
N THR A 112 -13.16 9.49 11.85
CA THR A 112 -13.44 9.08 13.24
C THR A 112 -12.21 8.41 13.83
N GLN A 113 -11.72 8.91 14.96
CA GLN A 113 -10.63 8.27 15.70
C GLN A 113 -11.17 7.13 16.57
N LEU A 114 -10.42 6.03 16.64
CA LEU A 114 -10.68 4.95 17.59
C LEU A 114 -10.01 5.30 18.93
N HIS A 115 -10.82 5.52 19.96
CA HIS A 115 -10.39 5.70 21.35
C HIS A 115 -10.63 4.39 22.11
N GLY A 116 -9.57 3.61 22.26
CA GLY A 116 -9.67 2.26 22.78
C GLY A 116 -8.48 1.38 22.46
N GLN A 117 -8.54 0.15 22.98
CA GLN A 117 -7.54 -0.87 22.78
C GLN A 117 -8.05 -1.93 21.79
N VAL A 118 -7.23 -2.25 20.79
CA VAL A 118 -7.47 -3.38 19.89
C VAL A 118 -6.45 -4.47 20.21
N GLN A 119 -6.93 -5.67 20.49
CA GLN A 119 -6.08 -6.82 20.76
C GLN A 119 -6.48 -8.02 19.92
N VAL A 120 -5.48 -8.75 19.45
CA VAL A 120 -5.65 -9.95 18.62
C VAL A 120 -4.79 -11.09 19.14
N ARG A 121 -5.29 -12.31 19.00
CA ARG A 121 -4.48 -13.52 19.09
C ARG A 121 -4.80 -14.44 17.92
N THR A 122 -3.79 -15.15 17.44
CA THR A 122 -3.91 -15.99 16.25
C THR A 122 -3.45 -17.40 16.52
N ARG A 123 -3.97 -18.35 15.75
CA ARG A 123 -3.51 -19.75 15.75
C ARG A 123 -2.52 -19.94 14.61
N SER A 124 -1.31 -20.37 14.95
CA SER A 124 -0.26 -20.64 13.98
C SER A 124 -0.55 -21.92 13.19
N VAL A 125 -0.44 -21.85 11.86
CA VAL A 125 -0.58 -23.03 10.99
C VAL A 125 0.47 -24.09 11.31
N ALA A 126 1.72 -23.66 11.53
CA ALA A 126 2.85 -24.57 11.74
C ALA A 126 2.77 -25.36 13.05
N THR A 127 2.15 -24.80 14.10
CA THR A 127 2.16 -25.40 15.44
C THR A 127 0.78 -25.76 15.97
N GLY A 128 -0.30 -25.27 15.36
CA GLY A 128 -1.67 -25.37 15.87
C GLY A 128 -1.91 -24.60 17.19
N LYS A 129 -0.91 -23.88 17.70
CA LYS A 129 -0.98 -23.17 18.99
C LYS A 129 -1.48 -21.74 18.81
N TRP A 130 -2.26 -21.29 19.79
CA TRP A 130 -2.68 -19.90 19.91
C TRP A 130 -1.58 -19.04 20.51
N SER A 131 -1.38 -17.84 19.99
CA SER A 131 -0.55 -16.81 20.61
C SER A 131 -1.19 -16.29 21.90
N GLY A 132 -0.39 -15.59 22.71
CA GLY A 132 -0.93 -14.61 23.66
C GLY A 132 -1.63 -13.46 22.93
N TRP A 133 -2.35 -12.63 23.68
CA TRP A 133 -2.91 -11.38 23.17
C TRP A 133 -1.79 -10.42 22.75
N GLN A 134 -1.98 -9.77 21.61
CA GLN A 134 -1.06 -8.77 21.05
C GLN A 134 -1.87 -7.50 20.77
N ASP A 135 -1.34 -6.35 21.19
CA ASP A 135 -1.92 -5.06 20.87
C ASP A 135 -1.72 -4.74 19.38
N VAL A 136 -2.73 -4.09 18.79
CA VAL A 136 -2.68 -3.53 17.45
C VAL A 136 -2.69 -2.01 17.59
N GLU A 137 -1.75 -1.32 16.95
CA GLU A 137 -1.62 0.14 17.04
C GLU A 137 -2.85 0.83 16.42
N THR A 138 -3.56 1.62 17.24
CA THR A 138 -4.83 2.26 16.88
C THR A 138 -4.64 3.68 16.35
N HIS A 139 -3.48 4.30 16.58
CA HIS A 139 -3.14 5.63 16.07
C HIS A 139 -2.52 5.55 14.68
N ASN A 140 -3.37 5.35 13.67
CA ASN A 140 -2.96 5.24 12.26
C ASN A 140 -3.66 6.26 11.34
N ALA A 141 -4.48 7.16 11.91
CA ALA A 141 -5.12 8.27 11.18
C ALA A 141 -4.14 9.37 10.72
N ASP A 142 -2.89 9.29 11.17
CA ASP A 142 -1.75 10.12 10.76
C ASP A 142 -1.21 9.76 9.37
N HIS A 143 -1.47 8.54 8.92
CA HIS A 143 -1.18 8.09 7.57
C HIS A 143 -2.42 8.24 6.67
N GLY A 144 -2.22 8.71 5.44
CA GLY A 144 -3.30 8.93 4.48
C GLY A 144 -3.00 10.03 3.49
N ALA A 145 -3.88 10.16 2.50
CA ALA A 145 -3.79 11.22 1.50
C ALA A 145 -4.15 12.59 2.09
N ASP A 146 -3.54 13.65 1.56
CA ASP A 146 -3.78 15.01 2.06
C ASP A 146 -5.25 15.43 1.85
N PRO A 147 -5.85 16.20 2.78
CA PRO A 147 -7.24 16.65 2.67
C PRO A 147 -7.54 17.39 1.36
N GLY A 148 -8.58 16.97 0.66
CA GLY A 148 -9.05 17.58 -0.59
C GLY A 148 -8.34 17.05 -1.85
N THR A 149 -7.46 16.06 -1.71
CA THR A 149 -6.94 15.31 -2.86
C THR A 149 -7.98 14.32 -3.38
N ALA A 150 -7.91 13.94 -4.66
CA ALA A 150 -8.81 12.96 -5.28
C ALA A 150 -8.83 11.60 -4.57
N GLU A 151 -7.71 11.21 -3.94
CA GLU A 151 -7.63 10.01 -3.12
C GLU A 151 -8.48 10.15 -1.85
N SER A 152 -8.30 11.25 -1.10
CA SER A 152 -9.03 11.52 0.14
C SER A 152 -10.55 11.65 -0.05
N THR A 153 -10.98 12.18 -1.21
CA THR A 153 -12.40 12.42 -1.52
C THR A 153 -13.05 11.30 -2.34
N SER A 154 -12.37 10.17 -2.52
CA SER A 154 -12.83 9.07 -3.39
C SER A 154 -14.08 8.32 -2.89
N GLY A 155 -14.52 8.58 -1.65
CA GLY A 155 -15.63 7.87 -0.99
C GLY A 155 -15.33 6.41 -0.61
N ARG A 156 -14.13 5.91 -0.91
CA ARG A 156 -13.70 4.52 -0.65
C ARG A 156 -12.82 4.38 0.59
N VAL A 157 -12.24 5.49 1.07
CA VAL A 157 -11.27 5.48 2.17
C VAL A 157 -11.96 5.09 3.48
N ARG A 158 -11.31 4.24 4.26
CA ARG A 158 -11.77 3.76 5.58
C ARG A 158 -10.80 4.16 6.67
N GLY A 159 -11.33 4.30 7.89
CA GLY A 159 -10.47 4.41 9.07
C GLY A 159 -9.91 3.03 9.41
N ALA A 160 -8.70 2.98 9.95
CA ALA A 160 -8.00 1.72 10.16
C ALA A 160 -6.94 1.80 11.25
N THR A 161 -6.69 0.69 11.92
CA THR A 161 -5.48 0.48 12.73
C THR A 161 -4.26 0.31 11.83
N ALA A 162 -3.06 0.39 12.40
CA ALA A 162 -1.87 -0.10 11.70
C ALA A 162 -1.99 -1.63 11.47
N PRO A 163 -1.41 -2.17 10.39
CA PRO A 163 -1.42 -3.59 10.13
C PRO A 163 -0.46 -4.34 11.06
N LEU A 164 -0.85 -5.50 11.58
CA LEU A 164 0.01 -6.38 12.38
C LEU A 164 0.38 -7.64 11.60
N TRP A 165 1.69 -7.91 11.45
CA TRP A 165 2.18 -9.17 10.92
C TRP A 165 2.12 -10.26 11.99
N VAL A 166 1.37 -11.32 11.73
CA VAL A 166 1.14 -12.44 12.66
C VAL A 166 1.81 -13.74 12.19
N GLY A 167 2.34 -13.76 10.97
CA GLY A 167 2.85 -14.96 10.32
C GLY A 167 1.72 -15.93 9.95
N GLU A 168 2.06 -17.05 9.32
CA GLU A 168 1.09 -18.02 8.79
C GLU A 168 0.10 -18.50 9.87
N SER A 169 -1.16 -18.07 9.73
CA SER A 169 -2.22 -18.25 10.71
C SER A 169 -3.51 -18.75 10.06
N ASP A 170 -4.28 -19.57 10.80
CA ASP A 170 -5.57 -20.15 10.35
C ASP A 170 -6.67 -20.07 11.42
N GLY A 171 -6.41 -19.34 12.50
CA GLY A 171 -7.39 -19.05 13.54
C GLY A 171 -7.18 -17.66 14.09
N VAL A 172 -8.27 -16.99 14.46
CA VAL A 172 -8.22 -15.62 14.99
C VAL A 172 -9.23 -15.43 16.11
N GLU A 173 -8.87 -14.53 17.02
CA GLU A 173 -9.75 -13.95 18.03
C GLU A 173 -9.34 -12.48 18.20
N VAL A 174 -10.32 -11.59 18.23
CA VAL A 174 -10.09 -10.14 18.31
C VAL A 174 -11.04 -9.53 19.31
N ARG A 175 -10.56 -8.53 20.04
CA ARG A 175 -11.36 -7.68 20.90
C ARG A 175 -10.97 -6.22 20.72
N VAL A 176 -11.98 -5.37 20.69
CA VAL A 176 -11.89 -3.91 20.60
C VAL A 176 -12.64 -3.36 21.80
N ARG A 177 -11.93 -2.69 22.69
CA ARG A 177 -12.46 -2.15 23.94
C ARG A 177 -12.41 -0.64 23.89
N ALA A 178 -13.54 0.02 24.12
CA ALA A 178 -13.55 1.47 24.27
C ALA A 178 -12.78 1.88 25.52
N ASP A 179 -12.11 3.03 25.46
CA ASP A 179 -11.57 3.65 26.67
C ASP A 179 -12.72 3.99 27.62
N THR A 180 -12.58 3.65 28.90
CA THR A 180 -13.58 3.92 29.94
C THR A 180 -13.28 5.18 30.74
N GLU A 181 -12.10 5.78 30.54
CA GLU A 181 -11.61 6.96 31.24
C GLU A 181 -10.84 7.85 30.26
N VAL A 182 -11.05 9.17 30.35
CA VAL A 182 -10.24 10.17 29.64
C VAL A 182 -9.46 10.97 30.66
N THR A 183 -8.14 11.03 30.51
CA THR A 183 -7.28 11.91 31.32
C THR A 183 -7.20 13.28 30.64
N THR A 184 -7.75 14.32 31.26
CA THR A 184 -7.63 15.70 30.77
C THR A 184 -6.21 16.24 31.02
N GLY A 185 -5.82 17.29 30.29
CA GLY A 185 -4.46 17.87 30.36
C GLY A 185 -4.05 18.44 31.72
N ASP A 186 -4.98 18.53 32.68
CA ASP A 186 -4.76 18.88 34.10
C ASP A 186 -4.51 17.65 35.01
N GLY A 187 -4.48 16.44 34.44
CA GLY A 187 -4.26 15.19 35.16
C GLY A 187 -5.51 14.58 35.82
N ARG A 188 -6.71 15.15 35.61
CA ARG A 188 -7.96 14.51 36.05
C ARG A 188 -8.40 13.40 35.10
N THR A 189 -8.75 12.24 35.64
CA THR A 189 -9.48 11.20 34.92
C THR A 189 -10.98 11.40 35.09
N THR A 190 -11.71 11.58 33.99
CA THR A 190 -13.17 11.58 33.98
C THR A 190 -13.68 10.28 33.35
N PRO A 191 -14.71 9.63 33.94
CA PRO A 191 -15.35 8.48 33.30
C PRO A 191 -16.06 8.96 32.04
N THR A 192 -15.55 8.58 30.87
CA THR A 192 -16.21 8.84 29.60
C THR A 192 -15.97 7.63 28.72
N SER A 193 -17.05 6.97 28.27
CA SER A 193 -17.00 5.95 27.23
C SER A 193 -17.09 6.66 25.89
N ALA A 194 -15.95 6.90 25.23
CA ALA A 194 -15.99 7.30 23.83
C ALA A 194 -16.58 6.13 23.01
N PRO A 195 -17.66 6.33 22.25
CA PRO A 195 -18.25 5.23 21.50
C PRO A 195 -17.26 4.70 20.45
N LEU A 196 -17.22 3.38 20.29
CA LEU A 196 -16.43 2.75 19.23
C LEU A 196 -16.93 3.22 17.85
N PRO A 197 -16.03 3.35 16.85
CA PRO A 197 -16.43 3.70 15.49
C PRO A 197 -17.47 2.73 14.90
N SER A 198 -18.35 3.25 14.04
CA SER A 198 -19.34 2.42 13.36
C SER A 198 -18.70 1.53 12.28
N GLY A 199 -19.29 0.34 12.08
CA GLY A 199 -18.88 -0.58 11.02
C GLY A 199 -17.51 -1.21 11.24
N LEU A 200 -17.15 -1.50 12.50
CA LEU A 200 -15.90 -2.19 12.83
C LEU A 200 -15.83 -3.56 12.15
N ARG A 201 -14.72 -3.82 11.47
CA ARG A 201 -14.45 -5.09 10.79
C ARG A 201 -13.00 -5.51 11.01
N LEU A 202 -12.78 -6.79 11.23
CA LEU A 202 -11.46 -7.41 11.18
C LEU A 202 -11.11 -7.73 9.73
N GLU A 203 -9.92 -7.31 9.31
CA GLU A 203 -9.35 -7.60 8.01
C GLU A 203 -8.28 -8.68 8.17
N LEU A 204 -8.50 -9.82 7.51
CA LEU A 204 -7.54 -10.91 7.42
C LEU A 204 -6.91 -10.88 6.03
N VAL A 205 -5.59 -10.71 5.98
CA VAL A 205 -4.85 -10.55 4.73
C VAL A 205 -3.90 -11.71 4.52
N ASP A 206 -4.11 -12.42 3.41
CA ASP A 206 -3.17 -13.37 2.85
C ASP A 206 -2.33 -12.63 1.78
N PRO A 207 -1.01 -12.47 1.98
CA PRO A 207 -0.14 -11.78 1.03
C PRO A 207 0.09 -12.56 -0.28
N GLY A 208 -0.41 -13.80 -0.38
CA GLY A 208 -0.18 -14.71 -1.47
C GLY A 208 1.21 -15.35 -1.43
N ALA A 209 1.37 -16.39 -2.25
CA ALA A 209 2.62 -17.14 -2.34
C ALA A 209 3.82 -16.23 -2.67
N GLU A 210 4.99 -16.61 -2.16
CA GLU A 210 6.24 -16.00 -2.59
C GLU A 210 6.46 -16.27 -4.08
N ARG A 211 6.80 -15.24 -4.85
CA ARG A 211 7.25 -15.42 -6.23
C ARG A 211 8.64 -16.08 -6.16
N PRO A 212 8.91 -17.14 -6.95
CA PRO A 212 10.25 -17.71 -7.01
C PRO A 212 11.27 -16.63 -7.39
N PRO A 213 12.53 -16.74 -6.94
CA PRO A 213 13.59 -15.85 -7.39
C PRO A 213 13.70 -15.91 -8.91
N ALA A 214 13.92 -14.73 -9.52
CA ALA A 214 14.03 -14.56 -10.96
C ALA A 214 15.10 -15.53 -11.54
N GLY A 215 14.73 -16.29 -12.57
CA GLY A 215 15.63 -17.24 -13.24
C GLY A 215 15.50 -18.72 -12.82
N SER A 216 14.47 -19.08 -12.05
CA SER A 216 14.15 -20.50 -11.81
C SER A 216 13.48 -21.15 -13.04
N PRO A 217 13.62 -22.47 -13.30
CA PRO A 217 12.92 -23.14 -14.41
C PRO A 217 11.39 -23.03 -14.38
N ALA A 218 10.82 -22.86 -13.17
CA ALA A 218 9.40 -22.57 -12.95
C ALA A 218 8.99 -21.11 -13.29
N ASP A 219 9.97 -20.21 -13.40
CA ASP A 219 9.81 -18.84 -13.90
C ASP A 219 9.72 -18.90 -15.43
N ALA A 220 10.63 -19.61 -16.12
CA ALA A 220 10.64 -19.76 -17.58
C ALA A 220 9.33 -20.30 -18.19
N SER A 221 8.66 -21.20 -17.47
CA SER A 221 7.37 -21.80 -17.87
C SER A 221 6.15 -20.92 -17.52
N ARG A 222 6.29 -19.94 -16.61
CA ARG A 222 5.27 -18.91 -16.31
C ARG A 222 5.51 -17.58 -17.04
N THR A 223 6.75 -17.27 -17.41
CA THR A 223 7.16 -16.07 -18.17
C THR A 223 6.86 -16.15 -19.65
N GLY A 224 6.26 -17.26 -20.12
CA GLY A 224 5.62 -17.31 -21.43
C GLY A 224 4.41 -16.36 -21.55
N GLY A 225 3.91 -15.82 -20.43
CA GLY A 225 3.01 -14.67 -20.44
C GLY A 225 3.80 -13.37 -20.33
N GLY A 226 3.73 -12.51 -21.35
CA GLY A 226 4.27 -11.16 -21.29
C GLY A 226 3.74 -10.37 -20.08
N MET A 227 4.46 -9.33 -19.67
CA MET A 227 3.98 -8.41 -18.64
C MET A 227 2.62 -7.84 -19.05
N ASP A 228 1.69 -7.78 -18.11
CA ASP A 228 0.44 -7.05 -18.36
C ASP A 228 0.68 -5.54 -18.42
N GLU A 229 -0.31 -4.79 -18.92
CA GLU A 229 -0.23 -3.33 -19.08
C GLU A 229 0.13 -2.61 -17.76
N ALA A 230 -0.38 -3.09 -16.63
CA ALA A 230 -0.14 -2.49 -15.33
C ALA A 230 1.31 -2.71 -14.89
N GLU A 231 1.84 -3.94 -15.04
CA GLU A 231 3.24 -4.28 -14.81
C GLU A 231 4.19 -3.50 -15.74
N LEU A 232 3.86 -3.42 -17.04
CA LEU A 232 4.62 -2.66 -18.03
C LEU A 232 4.71 -1.17 -17.65
N SER A 233 3.59 -0.56 -17.27
CA SER A 233 3.55 0.86 -16.90
C SER A 233 4.44 1.18 -15.69
N VAL A 234 4.49 0.31 -14.68
CA VAL A 234 5.37 0.46 -13.51
C VAL A 234 6.82 0.20 -13.86
N SER A 235 7.09 -0.77 -14.72
CA SER A 235 8.47 -1.03 -15.12
C SER A 235 9.03 0.08 -16.01
N ALA A 236 8.22 0.66 -16.88
CA ALA A 236 8.64 1.69 -17.83
C ALA A 236 9.12 2.97 -17.15
N VAL A 237 8.51 3.36 -16.02
CA VAL A 237 8.94 4.56 -15.27
C VAL A 237 10.33 4.44 -14.63
N ASN A 238 10.92 3.22 -14.62
CA ASN A 238 12.27 2.94 -14.14
C ASN A 238 13.22 2.51 -15.28
N ALA A 239 12.82 2.62 -16.55
CA ALA A 239 13.57 2.09 -17.70
C ALA A 239 14.97 2.72 -17.87
N ASP A 240 15.16 3.96 -17.42
CA ASP A 240 16.48 4.63 -17.43
C ASP A 240 17.49 3.97 -16.45
N LEU A 241 17.00 3.18 -15.48
CA LEU A 241 17.81 2.62 -14.38
C LEU A 241 17.95 1.10 -14.45
N ALA A 242 16.98 0.40 -15.04
CA ALA A 242 16.97 -1.05 -15.16
C ALA A 242 16.11 -1.51 -16.35
N PRO A 243 16.42 -2.68 -16.95
CA PRO A 243 15.60 -3.27 -18.01
C PRO A 243 14.13 -3.46 -17.58
N LEU A 244 13.23 -3.48 -18.56
CA LEU A 244 11.82 -3.77 -18.30
C LEU A 244 11.68 -5.16 -17.65
N GLY A 245 10.89 -5.24 -16.58
CA GLY A 245 10.70 -6.46 -15.81
C GLY A 245 11.86 -6.80 -14.86
N ALA A 246 12.85 -5.91 -14.66
CA ALA A 246 13.89 -6.15 -13.68
C ALA A 246 13.32 -6.24 -12.26
N ALA A 247 13.70 -7.29 -11.53
CA ALA A 247 13.36 -7.45 -10.11
C ALA A 247 14.10 -6.44 -9.22
N GLU A 248 15.21 -5.88 -9.70
CA GLU A 248 16.08 -5.02 -8.92
C GLU A 248 16.74 -3.96 -9.77
N ILE A 249 16.89 -2.79 -9.18
CA ILE A 249 17.73 -1.69 -9.65
C ILE A 249 19.08 -1.82 -8.92
N GLN A 250 20.15 -2.10 -9.68
CA GLN A 250 21.46 -2.46 -9.14
C GLN A 250 22.16 -1.28 -8.46
N ALA A 251 22.85 -1.49 -7.34
CA ALA A 251 23.57 -0.39 -6.68
C ALA A 251 24.65 0.22 -7.58
N LEU A 252 24.90 1.51 -7.42
CA LEU A 252 26.05 2.19 -8.01
C LEU A 252 26.95 2.75 -6.91
N ASP A 253 28.23 2.84 -7.20
CA ASP A 253 29.12 3.68 -6.42
C ASP A 253 28.83 5.17 -6.68
N LYS A 254 29.56 6.05 -5.99
CA LYS A 254 29.35 7.49 -6.13
C LYS A 254 29.61 7.96 -7.56
N LYS A 255 30.73 7.55 -8.17
CA LYS A 255 31.12 7.97 -9.52
C LYS A 255 30.11 7.51 -10.57
N GLY A 256 29.61 6.28 -10.46
CA GLY A 256 28.54 5.75 -11.30
C GLY A 256 27.27 6.58 -11.16
N THR A 257 26.88 6.91 -9.92
CA THR A 257 25.69 7.73 -9.67
C THR A 257 25.81 9.14 -10.23
N GLU A 258 26.98 9.77 -10.13
CA GLU A 258 27.23 11.10 -10.70
C GLU A 258 27.09 11.08 -12.23
N ARG A 259 27.57 10.03 -12.92
CA ARG A 259 27.39 9.85 -14.37
C ARG A 259 25.92 9.60 -14.76
N GLU A 260 25.22 8.76 -14.00
CA GLU A 260 23.80 8.50 -14.19
C GLU A 260 22.98 9.80 -14.06
N LEU A 261 23.29 10.62 -13.05
CA LEU A 261 22.61 11.89 -12.84
C LEU A 261 22.77 12.86 -14.01
N LEU A 262 23.97 12.91 -14.62
CA LEU A 262 24.22 13.73 -15.81
C LEU A 262 23.36 13.26 -17.00
N THR A 263 23.22 11.95 -17.16
CA THR A 263 22.39 11.35 -18.22
C THR A 263 20.91 11.69 -18.01
N LEU A 264 20.40 11.53 -16.78
CA LEU A 264 19.01 11.86 -16.41
C LEU A 264 18.67 13.35 -16.54
N ARG A 265 19.68 14.23 -16.57
CA ARG A 265 19.52 15.69 -16.68
C ARG A 265 19.99 16.24 -18.02
N ALA A 266 20.35 15.41 -18.99
CA ALA A 266 20.89 15.86 -20.27
C ALA A 266 19.99 16.90 -20.96
N ASP A 267 18.67 16.75 -20.84
CA ASP A 267 17.67 17.66 -21.44
C ASP A 267 17.40 18.93 -20.60
N GLN A 268 17.98 19.04 -19.41
CA GLN A 268 17.73 20.13 -18.45
C GLN A 268 18.89 21.11 -18.29
N VAL A 269 20.04 20.88 -18.94
CA VAL A 269 21.26 21.67 -18.73
C VAL A 269 21.56 22.55 -19.93
N SER A 270 21.18 23.83 -19.86
CA SER A 270 21.84 24.90 -20.62
C SER A 270 23.06 25.40 -19.84
N GLY A 271 24.26 25.01 -20.28
CA GLY A 271 25.51 25.80 -20.18
C GLY A 271 26.00 26.37 -18.84
N ALA A 272 25.45 26.02 -17.67
CA ALA A 272 25.89 26.56 -16.38
C ALA A 272 26.54 25.49 -15.49
N GLN A 273 27.88 25.54 -15.43
CA GLN A 273 28.79 24.97 -14.42
C GLN A 273 28.47 23.56 -13.89
N GLN A 274 29.22 22.57 -14.39
CA GLN A 274 29.39 21.25 -13.75
C GLN A 274 30.10 21.38 -12.39
N ALA A 275 29.44 21.96 -11.40
CA ALA A 275 29.80 21.76 -10.01
C ALA A 275 29.61 20.28 -9.66
N LYS A 276 30.55 19.71 -8.91
CA LYS A 276 30.44 18.32 -8.43
C LYS A 276 29.10 18.12 -7.70
N PRO A 277 28.20 17.25 -8.18
CA PRO A 277 26.87 17.17 -7.62
C PRO A 277 26.91 16.55 -6.22
N TYR A 278 26.20 17.16 -5.28
CA TYR A 278 26.03 16.62 -3.93
C TYR A 278 25.00 15.47 -3.93
N ILE A 279 25.43 14.31 -4.43
CA ILE A 279 24.63 13.09 -4.51
C ILE A 279 25.39 11.91 -3.88
N GLY A 280 24.66 11.08 -3.12
CA GLY A 280 25.19 9.84 -2.56
C GLY A 280 25.15 8.68 -3.55
N PRO A 281 25.87 7.57 -3.28
CA PRO A 281 25.80 6.36 -4.12
C PRO A 281 24.36 5.84 -4.17
N ARG A 282 23.88 5.51 -5.37
CA ARG A 282 22.55 4.91 -5.55
C ARG A 282 22.51 3.53 -4.88
N PRO A 283 21.63 3.31 -3.89
CA PRO A 283 21.52 2.00 -3.28
C PRO A 283 20.91 0.99 -4.26
N ARG A 284 21.09 -0.30 -3.97
CA ARG A 284 20.27 -1.36 -4.56
C ARG A 284 18.83 -1.17 -4.10
N ILE A 285 17.88 -1.25 -5.03
CA ILE A 285 16.45 -1.13 -4.76
C ILE A 285 15.74 -2.33 -5.36
N VAL A 286 15.00 -3.08 -4.54
CA VAL A 286 14.09 -4.13 -5.01
C VAL A 286 12.88 -3.45 -5.62
N THR A 287 12.62 -3.71 -6.90
CA THR A 287 11.50 -3.09 -7.63
C THR A 287 10.17 -3.68 -7.16
N ARG A 288 9.06 -3.04 -7.55
CA ARG A 288 7.73 -3.58 -7.32
C ARG A 288 7.55 -5.01 -7.84
N ARG A 289 8.08 -5.31 -9.02
CA ARG A 289 8.13 -6.68 -9.53
C ARG A 289 8.97 -7.60 -8.64
N GLY A 290 10.11 -7.14 -8.15
CA GLY A 290 11.03 -7.92 -7.33
C GLY A 290 10.44 -8.39 -5.99
N TRP A 291 9.61 -7.58 -5.34
CA TRP A 291 8.90 -8.00 -4.12
C TRP A 291 7.53 -8.64 -4.39
N GLY A 292 7.13 -8.76 -5.66
CA GLY A 292 5.91 -9.43 -6.09
C GLY A 292 4.64 -8.59 -5.97
N ALA A 293 4.73 -7.28 -6.22
CA ALA A 293 3.56 -6.41 -6.31
C ALA A 293 2.55 -6.93 -7.34
N ASP A 294 1.28 -6.99 -6.94
CA ASP A 294 0.17 -7.20 -7.87
C ASP A 294 -0.33 -5.82 -8.34
N GLU A 295 0.14 -5.38 -9.50
CA GLU A 295 -0.15 -4.05 -10.04
C GLU A 295 -1.63 -3.84 -10.40
N LYS A 296 -2.44 -4.90 -10.39
CA LYS A 296 -3.90 -4.80 -10.60
C LYS A 296 -4.65 -4.32 -9.35
N LEU A 297 -4.00 -4.34 -8.18
CA LEU A 297 -4.63 -3.85 -6.95
C LEU A 297 -4.68 -2.32 -6.94
N ARG A 298 -3.59 -1.64 -7.36
CA ARG A 298 -3.52 -0.18 -7.33
C ARG A 298 -4.41 0.46 -8.38
N GLU A 299 -4.69 1.75 -8.18
CA GLU A 299 -5.26 2.56 -9.23
C GLU A 299 -4.28 2.79 -10.40
N ARG A 300 -4.87 3.06 -11.56
CA ARG A 300 -4.13 3.43 -12.77
C ARG A 300 -3.58 4.86 -12.65
N GLY A 301 -2.46 5.10 -13.33
CA GLY A 301 -1.79 6.40 -13.35
C GLY A 301 -0.91 6.67 -12.12
N PHE A 302 -0.04 7.67 -12.24
CA PHE A 302 0.88 8.10 -11.19
C PHE A 302 0.62 9.57 -10.87
N VAL A 303 0.85 9.95 -9.62
CA VAL A 303 0.71 11.34 -9.16
C VAL A 303 2.09 11.86 -8.76
N TYR A 304 2.48 12.99 -9.32
CA TYR A 304 3.78 13.62 -9.08
C TYR A 304 3.63 14.98 -8.42
N THR A 305 4.55 15.30 -7.53
CA THR A 305 4.76 16.65 -6.99
C THR A 305 5.84 17.37 -7.81
N LYS A 306 6.11 18.63 -7.45
CA LYS A 306 7.12 19.42 -8.17
C LYS A 306 8.55 18.97 -7.87
N THR A 307 8.81 18.51 -6.64
CA THR A 307 10.15 18.16 -6.17
C THR A 307 10.08 17.25 -4.94
N VAL A 308 11.24 16.89 -4.37
CA VAL A 308 11.35 16.25 -3.05
C VAL A 308 12.30 17.09 -2.19
N LYS A 309 11.72 17.83 -1.24
CA LYS A 309 12.46 18.71 -0.31
C LYS A 309 12.81 18.02 1.00
N ALA A 310 12.03 17.03 1.41
CA ALA A 310 12.21 16.32 2.67
C ALA A 310 11.90 14.82 2.56
N ALA A 311 12.44 14.05 3.49
CA ALA A 311 12.13 12.66 3.73
C ALA A 311 11.51 12.51 5.11
N PHE A 312 10.32 11.91 5.19
CA PHE A 312 9.70 11.49 6.44
C PHE A 312 9.99 10.02 6.70
N VAL A 313 10.62 9.73 7.83
CA VAL A 313 10.88 8.37 8.30
C VAL A 313 9.73 7.90 9.18
N HIS A 314 9.25 6.71 8.86
CA HIS A 314 8.14 6.01 9.48
C HIS A 314 8.59 4.65 10.01
N HIS A 315 7.80 4.08 10.92
CA HIS A 315 7.74 2.64 11.10
C HIS A 315 6.40 2.11 10.57
N THR A 316 6.27 0.82 10.34
CA THR A 316 4.99 0.23 9.91
C THR A 316 4.08 -0.14 11.09
N ALA A 317 4.62 -0.13 12.32
CA ALA A 317 4.00 -0.65 13.54
C ALA A 317 3.56 -2.13 13.45
N SER A 318 4.07 -2.87 12.46
CA SER A 318 3.61 -4.23 12.13
C SER A 318 4.25 -5.35 12.94
N GLY A 319 5.01 -5.02 13.98
CA GLY A 319 5.78 -5.99 14.76
C GLY A 319 7.09 -6.43 14.10
N ASN A 320 7.97 -7.06 14.90
CA ASN A 320 9.38 -7.32 14.53
C ASN A 320 9.70 -8.81 14.27
N LYS A 321 8.69 -9.69 14.31
CA LYS A 321 8.86 -11.16 14.30
C LYS A 321 9.07 -11.77 12.91
N TYR A 322 8.87 -11.02 11.82
CA TYR A 322 9.12 -11.50 10.45
C TYR A 322 10.62 -11.82 10.22
N THR A 323 10.95 -12.77 9.34
CA THR A 323 12.33 -12.99 8.86
C THR A 323 12.65 -12.07 7.68
N CYS A 324 13.92 -11.87 7.33
CA CYS A 324 14.23 -11.01 6.18
C CYS A 324 13.74 -11.59 4.84
N SER A 325 13.64 -12.92 4.71
CA SER A 325 13.02 -13.56 3.54
C SER A 325 11.51 -13.28 3.46
N GLN A 326 10.84 -13.07 4.60
CA GLN A 326 9.42 -12.71 4.64
C GLN A 326 9.16 -11.23 4.35
N ALA A 327 10.19 -10.37 4.23
CA ALA A 327 9.98 -8.94 4.02
C ALA A 327 9.12 -8.62 2.77
N PRO A 328 9.34 -9.24 1.59
CA PRO A 328 8.42 -9.11 0.46
C PRO A 328 6.97 -9.47 0.79
N SER A 329 6.74 -10.54 1.55
CA SER A 329 5.41 -10.99 1.96
C SER A 329 4.73 -9.99 2.92
N VAL A 330 5.50 -9.42 3.86
CA VAL A 330 5.01 -8.32 4.72
C VAL A 330 4.61 -7.11 3.87
N ILE A 331 5.44 -6.72 2.89
CA ILE A 331 5.16 -5.58 2.00
C ILE A 331 3.90 -5.83 1.16
N ARG A 332 3.74 -7.02 0.58
CA ARG A 332 2.50 -7.39 -0.15
C ARG A 332 1.27 -7.34 0.75
N GLY A 333 1.39 -7.78 2.00
CA GLY A 333 0.33 -7.69 2.99
C GLY A 333 -0.07 -6.25 3.31
N ILE A 334 0.91 -5.38 3.59
CA ILE A 334 0.67 -3.94 3.83
C ILE A 334 0.06 -3.27 2.59
N TYR A 335 0.60 -3.54 1.41
CA TYR A 335 0.08 -3.01 0.15
C TYR A 335 -1.39 -3.39 -0.06
N ARG A 336 -1.71 -4.68 0.12
CA ARG A 336 -3.08 -5.18 0.01
C ARG A 336 -4.00 -4.58 1.08
N TYR A 337 -3.53 -4.43 2.32
CA TYR A 337 -4.29 -3.78 3.38
C TYR A 337 -4.61 -2.32 3.04
N HIS A 338 -3.61 -1.55 2.58
CA HIS A 338 -3.83 -0.15 2.18
C HIS A 338 -4.86 -0.04 1.05
N VAL A 339 -4.77 -0.90 0.02
CA VAL A 339 -5.65 -0.77 -1.14
C VAL A 339 -7.02 -1.42 -0.92
N LYS A 340 -7.05 -2.69 -0.51
CA LYS A 340 -8.29 -3.48 -0.44
C LYS A 340 -9.09 -3.23 0.83
N SER A 341 -8.42 -2.92 1.94
CA SER A 341 -9.07 -2.68 3.23
C SER A 341 -9.27 -1.20 3.50
N MET A 342 -8.23 -0.38 3.34
CA MET A 342 -8.28 1.06 3.61
C MET A 342 -8.78 1.91 2.44
N GLY A 343 -8.89 1.33 1.24
CA GLY A 343 -9.39 2.02 0.04
C GLY A 343 -8.42 3.01 -0.59
N TRP A 344 -7.13 2.92 -0.29
CA TRP A 344 -6.10 3.79 -0.85
C TRP A 344 -5.76 3.41 -2.28
N ARG A 345 -5.14 4.33 -3.00
CA ARG A 345 -4.79 4.14 -4.42
C ARG A 345 -3.62 3.18 -4.61
N ASP A 346 -2.72 3.10 -3.64
CA ASP A 346 -1.52 2.25 -3.62
C ASP A 346 -0.99 2.16 -2.16
N ILE A 347 0.14 1.48 -1.95
CA ILE A 347 0.90 1.61 -0.70
C ILE A 347 1.30 3.07 -0.48
N GLY A 348 1.19 3.57 0.76
CA GLY A 348 1.29 5.01 1.05
C GLY A 348 2.71 5.54 1.09
N TYR A 349 3.70 4.67 1.28
CA TYR A 349 5.11 5.03 1.41
C TYR A 349 5.81 4.95 0.05
N ASN A 350 6.71 5.89 -0.24
CA ASN A 350 7.52 5.84 -1.46
C ASN A 350 8.55 4.73 -1.43
N PHE A 351 9.12 4.46 -0.26
CA PHE A 351 10.09 3.39 -0.04
C PHE A 351 9.79 2.64 1.24
N VAL A 352 10.15 1.35 1.25
CA VAL A 352 10.09 0.49 2.44
C VAL A 352 11.49 -0.04 2.72
N VAL A 353 11.85 -0.16 3.99
CA VAL A 353 13.15 -0.67 4.46
C VAL A 353 12.92 -1.79 5.46
N ASP A 354 13.52 -2.96 5.24
CA ASP A 354 13.45 -4.06 6.20
C ASP A 354 14.58 -4.01 7.24
N LYS A 355 14.51 -4.92 8.22
CA LYS A 355 15.51 -5.04 9.30
C LYS A 355 16.89 -5.47 8.83
N CYS A 356 16.99 -6.06 7.63
CA CYS A 356 18.25 -6.44 6.99
C CYS A 356 18.85 -5.31 6.14
N GLY A 357 18.16 -4.17 6.00
CA GLY A 357 18.65 -3.02 5.24
C GLY A 357 18.39 -3.14 3.74
N ASN A 358 17.52 -4.05 3.29
CA ASN A 358 17.03 -4.01 1.92
C ASN A 358 16.09 -2.81 1.75
N ILE A 359 16.16 -2.17 0.59
CA ILE A 359 15.30 -1.04 0.21
C ILE A 359 14.38 -1.52 -0.90
N TYR A 360 13.09 -1.27 -0.74
CA TYR A 360 12.04 -1.66 -1.67
C TYR A 360 11.36 -0.42 -2.23
N GLU A 361 11.09 -0.42 -3.52
CA GLU A 361 10.19 0.55 -4.16
C GLU A 361 8.77 0.36 -3.60
N GLY A 362 8.24 1.39 -2.94
CA GLY A 362 6.86 1.40 -2.43
C GLY A 362 5.92 1.91 -3.51
N ARG A 363 5.35 3.09 -3.31
CA ARG A 363 4.34 3.71 -4.19
C ARG A 363 4.82 3.85 -5.63
N ALA A 364 4.03 3.36 -6.57
CA ALA A 364 4.38 3.30 -7.99
C ALA A 364 4.50 4.70 -8.63
N GLY A 365 5.37 4.81 -9.62
CA GLY A 365 5.60 6.05 -10.39
C GLY A 365 7.07 6.37 -10.66
N GLY A 366 7.99 5.54 -10.18
CA GLY A 366 9.40 5.56 -10.54
C GLY A 366 10.30 6.11 -9.42
N VAL A 367 11.39 5.41 -9.15
CA VAL A 367 12.26 5.66 -8.00
C VAL A 367 13.03 6.97 -8.10
N THR A 368 13.19 7.55 -9.29
CA THR A 368 13.82 8.87 -9.50
C THR A 368 12.83 10.04 -9.44
N LYS A 369 11.53 9.80 -9.70
CA LYS A 369 10.50 10.85 -9.80
C LYS A 369 9.96 11.29 -8.43
N ALA A 370 9.36 12.47 -8.36
CA ALA A 370 8.76 13.01 -7.14
C ALA A 370 7.33 12.47 -6.95
N VAL A 371 7.19 11.16 -6.71
CA VAL A 371 5.89 10.52 -6.53
C VAL A 371 5.22 11.02 -5.25
N MET A 372 3.96 11.47 -5.34
CA MET A 372 3.17 11.91 -4.18
C MET A 372 2.80 10.71 -3.31
N GLY A 373 3.24 10.71 -2.05
CA GLY A 373 2.90 9.69 -1.06
C GLY A 373 1.51 9.85 -0.42
N ALA A 374 1.17 8.96 0.51
CA ALA A 374 0.03 9.03 1.42
C ALA A 374 0.48 8.57 2.83
N HIS A 375 1.65 9.04 3.24
CA HIS A 375 2.36 8.59 4.44
C HIS A 375 2.34 9.60 5.58
N THR A 376 2.22 10.90 5.29
CA THR A 376 2.24 11.97 6.28
C THR A 376 1.17 12.97 5.95
N LEU A 377 0.02 12.82 6.59
CA LEU A 377 -1.14 13.67 6.32
C LEU A 377 -0.78 15.15 6.53
N GLY A 378 -0.97 15.95 5.49
CA GLY A 378 -0.59 17.37 5.43
C GLY A 378 0.79 17.63 4.85
N PHE A 379 1.65 16.64 4.63
CA PHE A 379 2.98 16.83 4.06
C PHE A 379 3.35 15.81 2.98
N ASN A 380 2.36 15.17 2.34
CA ASN A 380 2.64 14.25 1.24
C ASN A 380 3.18 14.98 -0.01
N SER A 381 2.85 16.27 -0.17
CA SER A 381 3.38 17.12 -1.22
C SER A 381 4.84 17.53 -0.97
N ASP A 382 5.65 17.53 -2.03
CA ASP A 382 7.09 17.89 -2.02
C ASP A 382 7.95 17.09 -1.03
N SER A 383 7.54 15.88 -0.65
CA SER A 383 8.28 15.00 0.26
C SER A 383 8.27 13.55 -0.22
N MET A 384 9.04 12.71 0.47
CA MET A 384 8.96 11.26 0.33
C MET A 384 8.80 10.58 1.68
N GLY A 385 8.11 9.45 1.72
CA GLY A 385 7.95 8.60 2.89
C GLY A 385 8.83 7.36 2.81
N ILE A 386 9.54 7.07 3.89
CA ILE A 386 10.31 5.84 4.08
C ILE A 386 9.74 5.09 5.28
N ALA A 387 9.13 3.92 5.07
CA ALA A 387 8.67 3.07 6.16
C ALA A 387 9.68 1.98 6.51
N VAL A 388 10.09 1.93 7.77
CA VAL A 388 10.88 0.81 8.29
C VAL A 388 9.93 -0.26 8.82
N ILE A 389 10.01 -1.48 8.27
CA ILE A 389 9.15 -2.59 8.71
C ILE A 389 9.48 -2.95 10.16
N GLY A 390 8.54 -2.70 11.05
CA GLY A 390 8.64 -3.00 12.46
C GLY A 390 7.99 -1.98 13.38
N THR A 391 8.20 -2.18 14.69
CA THR A 391 7.75 -1.28 15.76
C THR A 391 8.95 -0.89 16.62
N PHE A 392 9.22 0.41 16.74
CA PHE A 392 10.46 0.95 17.34
C PHE A 392 10.23 1.94 18.49
N ASN A 393 9.10 1.82 19.21
CA ASN A 393 8.87 2.57 20.45
C ASN A 393 9.90 2.18 21.52
N SER A 394 10.03 0.88 21.78
CA SER A 394 10.98 0.32 22.76
C SER A 394 12.09 -0.51 22.12
N ALA A 395 11.82 -1.15 20.98
CA ALA A 395 12.80 -1.98 20.29
C ALA A 395 13.86 -1.12 19.58
N LYS A 396 15.14 -1.52 19.71
CA LYS A 396 16.25 -0.85 19.03
C LYS A 396 16.17 -1.12 17.51
N PRO A 397 16.21 -0.09 16.64
CA PRO A 397 16.28 -0.32 15.21
C PRO A 397 17.61 -1.00 14.84
N PRO A 398 17.59 -2.00 13.95
CA PRO A 398 18.80 -2.59 13.39
C PRO A 398 19.72 -1.54 12.77
N ALA A 399 21.04 -1.71 12.91
CA ALA A 399 21.99 -0.79 12.29
C ALA A 399 21.84 -0.76 10.75
N ALA A 400 21.57 -1.92 10.15
CA ALA A 400 21.38 -2.06 8.70
C ALA A 400 20.24 -1.20 8.17
N SER A 401 19.10 -1.12 8.88
CA SER A 401 17.97 -0.29 8.45
C SER A 401 18.29 1.21 8.56
N VAL A 402 19.01 1.64 9.60
CA VAL A 402 19.46 3.04 9.74
C VAL A 402 20.46 3.40 8.63
N THR A 403 21.38 2.51 8.28
CA THR A 403 22.31 2.69 7.17
C THR A 403 21.58 2.73 5.82
N ALA A 404 20.55 1.90 5.62
CA ALA A 404 19.72 1.91 4.43
C ALA A 404 18.98 3.26 4.27
N ILE A 405 18.39 3.80 5.34
CA ILE A 405 17.81 5.15 5.32
C ILE A 405 18.85 6.19 4.91
N ALA A 406 20.06 6.14 5.49
CA ALA A 406 21.11 7.09 5.15
C ALA A 406 21.54 7.01 3.68
N LYS A 407 21.73 5.81 3.12
CA LYS A 407 22.06 5.62 1.69
C LYS A 407 20.93 6.11 0.78
N LEU A 408 19.69 5.70 1.07
CA LEU A 408 18.51 6.08 0.32
C LEU A 408 18.30 7.60 0.31
N THR A 409 18.36 8.24 1.48
CA THR A 409 18.18 9.69 1.60
C THR A 409 19.33 10.46 0.96
N ALA A 410 20.58 9.98 1.07
CA ALA A 410 21.72 10.62 0.39
C ALA A 410 21.54 10.66 -1.14
N TRP A 411 21.10 9.54 -1.72
CA TRP A 411 20.84 9.44 -3.15
C TRP A 411 19.59 10.22 -3.57
N LYS A 412 18.42 9.88 -3.00
CA LYS A 412 17.13 10.41 -3.45
C LYS A 412 17.01 11.92 -3.23
N LEU A 413 17.47 12.45 -2.09
CA LEU A 413 17.50 13.91 -1.88
C LEU A 413 18.57 14.59 -2.75
N GLY A 414 19.64 13.88 -3.09
CA GLY A 414 20.68 14.36 -4.01
C GLY A 414 20.17 14.58 -5.43
N LEU A 415 19.23 13.74 -5.89
CA LEU A 415 18.51 13.94 -7.17
C LEU A 415 17.79 15.29 -7.24
N PHE A 416 17.41 15.86 -6.08
CA PHE A 416 16.70 17.14 -5.96
C PHE A 416 17.54 18.24 -5.29
N GLY A 417 18.85 18.01 -5.08
CA GLY A 417 19.78 18.98 -4.51
C GLY A 417 19.61 19.28 -3.01
N ALA A 418 18.78 18.53 -2.28
CA ALA A 418 18.52 18.77 -0.87
C ALA A 418 19.66 18.24 0.03
N ASN A 419 20.08 19.06 1.01
CA ASN A 419 21.11 18.72 1.99
C ASN A 419 20.50 17.94 3.18
N PRO A 420 20.91 16.68 3.44
CA PRO A 420 20.38 15.86 4.53
C PRO A 420 20.49 16.47 5.94
N LYS A 421 21.53 17.28 6.20
CA LYS A 421 21.71 17.98 7.49
C LYS A 421 20.91 19.29 7.58
N GLY A 422 20.36 19.74 6.45
CA GLY A 422 19.68 21.02 6.35
C GLY A 422 18.29 21.05 6.97
N LYS A 423 17.72 22.24 6.94
CA LYS A 423 16.30 22.49 7.19
C LYS A 423 15.63 22.89 5.87
N THR A 424 14.34 22.63 5.76
CA THR A 424 13.53 23.07 4.61
C THR A 424 12.17 23.56 5.09
N TYR A 425 11.44 24.23 4.21
CA TYR A 425 10.06 24.63 4.45
C TYR A 425 9.12 23.77 3.62
N LEU A 426 8.11 23.21 4.27
CA LEU A 426 6.98 22.56 3.61
C LEU A 426 5.69 23.30 3.99
N LYS A 427 4.77 23.40 3.03
CA LYS A 427 3.43 23.97 3.27
C LYS A 427 2.50 22.85 3.69
N SER A 428 1.91 22.97 4.88
CA SER A 428 0.95 21.98 5.39
C SER A 428 -0.33 21.96 4.53
N GLY A 429 -0.76 20.76 4.14
CA GLY A 429 -2.10 20.47 3.59
C GLY A 429 -3.20 20.44 4.66
N GLY A 430 -2.84 20.54 5.93
CA GLY A 430 -3.72 20.41 7.09
C GLY A 430 -3.51 19.08 7.80
N GLY A 431 -3.53 19.11 9.13
CA GLY A 431 -3.39 17.96 10.02
C GLY A 431 -3.58 18.40 11.47
N ASN A 432 -3.41 17.48 12.42
CA ASN A 432 -3.64 17.78 13.84
C ASN A 432 -2.55 18.65 14.51
N LEU A 433 -1.35 18.70 13.94
CA LEU A 433 -0.23 19.49 14.46
C LEU A 433 -0.11 20.86 13.80
N TYR A 434 -0.44 20.94 12.50
CA TYR A 434 -0.28 22.17 11.71
C TYR A 434 -1.50 22.43 10.83
N PRO A 435 -2.11 23.63 10.91
CA PRO A 435 -3.26 23.97 10.08
C PRO A 435 -2.86 24.08 8.61
N LYS A 436 -3.84 23.89 7.72
CA LYS A 436 -3.66 24.01 6.28
C LYS A 436 -3.10 25.38 5.91
N GLY A 437 -2.13 25.40 5.01
CA GLY A 437 -1.47 26.60 4.52
C GLY A 437 -0.28 27.07 5.35
N LYS A 438 -0.04 26.52 6.54
CA LYS A 438 1.11 26.88 7.38
C LYS A 438 2.41 26.42 6.71
N ASN A 439 3.37 27.33 6.54
CA ASN A 439 4.74 26.99 6.17
C ASN A 439 5.50 26.55 7.44
N VAL A 440 5.94 25.31 7.47
CA VAL A 440 6.59 24.68 8.63
C VAL A 440 8.06 24.42 8.30
N ARG A 441 8.96 24.85 9.21
CA ARG A 441 10.40 24.62 9.10
C ARG A 441 10.75 23.25 9.68
N LEU A 442 11.13 22.31 8.83
CA LEU A 442 11.42 20.92 9.20
C LEU A 442 12.88 20.56 8.91
N ASN A 443 13.35 19.45 9.50
CA ASN A 443 14.58 18.85 9.01
C ASN A 443 14.34 18.26 7.62
N VAL A 444 15.37 18.29 6.77
CA VAL A 444 15.29 17.62 5.46
C VAL A 444 15.08 16.11 5.62
N ILE A 445 15.63 15.50 6.68
CA ILE A 445 15.21 14.16 7.12
C ILE A 445 14.51 14.32 8.46
N SER A 446 13.20 14.10 8.47
CA SER A 446 12.32 14.26 9.62
C SER A 446 11.66 12.93 9.99
N GLY A 447 11.23 12.79 11.25
CA GLY A 447 10.37 11.69 11.66
C GLY A 447 8.91 12.04 11.38
N HIS A 448 8.02 11.05 11.27
CA HIS A 448 6.59 11.32 11.10
C HIS A 448 6.04 12.29 12.16
N ARG A 449 6.41 12.07 13.43
CA ARG A 449 6.08 12.95 14.56
C ARG A 449 6.47 14.43 14.42
N ASP A 450 7.36 14.78 13.49
CA ASP A 450 7.73 16.18 13.24
C ASP A 450 6.67 16.91 12.39
N GLY A 451 5.85 16.16 11.63
CA GLY A 451 4.81 16.71 10.74
C GLY A 451 3.38 16.45 11.22
N TYR A 452 3.19 15.47 12.10
CA TYR A 452 1.88 15.08 12.62
C TYR A 452 2.02 14.65 14.09
N ALA A 453 0.98 14.83 14.92
CA ALA A 453 1.03 14.35 16.30
C ALA A 453 0.78 12.82 16.32
N THR A 454 1.87 12.07 16.38
CA THR A 454 1.93 10.59 16.32
C THR A 454 3.18 10.09 17.04
N ASP A 455 3.17 8.83 17.48
CA ASP A 455 4.37 8.16 17.98
C ASP A 455 5.29 7.66 16.86
N CYS A 456 4.84 7.58 15.61
CA CYS A 456 5.67 7.17 14.48
C CYS A 456 6.89 8.13 14.29
N PRO A 457 8.12 7.64 14.04
CA PRO A 457 8.57 6.27 13.74
C PRO A 457 8.95 5.45 14.99
N GLY A 458 8.49 5.86 16.16
CA GLY A 458 8.84 5.32 17.47
C GLY A 458 10.12 5.92 18.05
N LYS A 459 10.15 6.01 19.39
CA LYS A 459 11.19 6.72 20.14
C LYS A 459 12.61 6.27 19.79
N LYS A 460 12.86 4.96 19.66
CA LYS A 460 14.20 4.43 19.38
C LYS A 460 14.66 4.75 17.95
N LEU A 461 13.80 4.61 16.96
CA LEU A 461 14.14 4.96 15.57
C LEU A 461 14.27 6.47 15.38
N TYR A 462 13.38 7.26 15.98
CA TYR A 462 13.46 8.72 15.95
C TYR A 462 14.79 9.24 16.50
N SER A 463 15.29 8.66 17.60
CA SER A 463 16.59 9.02 18.18
C SER A 463 17.79 8.81 17.23
N LYS A 464 17.64 7.98 16.19
CA LYS A 464 18.69 7.70 15.20
C LYS A 464 18.70 8.65 14.01
N LEU A 465 17.69 9.52 13.86
CA LEU A 465 17.58 10.43 12.72
C LEU A 465 18.74 11.44 12.65
N GLY A 466 19.30 11.86 13.79
CA GLY A 466 20.51 12.68 13.82
C GLY A 466 21.71 11.99 13.15
N SER A 467 21.95 10.73 13.48
CA SER A 467 23.02 9.92 12.86
C SER A 467 22.75 9.65 11.38
N ALA A 468 21.49 9.39 11.00
CA ALA A 468 21.11 9.21 9.60
C ALA A 468 21.39 10.48 8.78
N ARG A 469 21.04 11.67 9.29
CA ARG A 469 21.34 12.97 8.65
C ARG A 469 22.83 13.16 8.41
N SER A 470 23.65 12.96 9.44
CA SER A 470 25.11 13.10 9.32
C SER A 470 25.74 12.11 8.34
N THR A 471 25.26 10.85 8.36
CA THR A 471 25.77 9.80 7.47
C THR A 471 25.36 10.06 6.01
N ALA A 472 24.11 10.46 5.78
CA ALA A 472 23.60 10.78 4.45
C ALA A 472 24.33 11.99 3.84
N ALA A 473 24.59 13.04 4.62
CA ALA A 473 25.39 14.19 4.17
C ALA A 473 26.81 13.78 3.78
N ARG A 474 27.45 12.91 4.58
CA ARG A 474 28.78 12.36 4.25
C ARG A 474 28.77 11.59 2.93
N TYR A 475 27.74 10.77 2.68
CA TYR A 475 27.57 10.08 1.40
C TYR A 475 27.41 11.07 0.22
N GLN A 476 26.68 12.17 0.41
CA GLN A 476 26.63 13.25 -0.58
C GLN A 476 27.96 14.00 -0.75
N GLY A 477 28.92 13.86 0.17
CA GLY A 477 30.19 14.59 0.17
C GLY A 477 30.07 16.00 0.76
N ARG A 478 29.23 16.17 1.79
CA ARG A 478 29.01 17.41 2.54
C ARG A 478 29.51 17.34 3.97
#